data_AF-A0A936JB62-F1
#
_entry.id   AF-A0A936JB62-F1
#
_cell.length_a   1.000
_cell.length_b   1.000
_cell.length_c   1.000
_cell.angle_alpha   90.00
_cell.angle_beta   90.00
_cell.angle_gamma   90.00
#
_symmetry.space_group_name_H-M   'P 1'
#
loop_
_entity.id
_entity.type
_entity.pdbx_description
1 polymer ?
#
loop_
_entity_poly.entity_id
_entity_poly.type
_entity_poly.pdbx_seq_one_letter_code
_entity_poly.pdbx_strand_id
1 'polypeptide(L)' 'MKPLRPAEALIELVKNSFLLDIEARDMLVRHFDDLTRLAALPIYFRLDYPRDYKALPIVRKAIIEHALAIREIIAT' A
#
# COMPACT_ATOMS: atom_id res chain seq x y z
N MET A 1 -6.72 -0.17 -12.23
CA MET A 1 -6.45 -0.41 -10.79
C MET A 1 -7.47 0.38 -9.99
N LYS A 2 -8.02 -0.18 -8.90
CA LYS A 2 -9.05 0.49 -8.09
C LYS A 2 -8.41 1.05 -6.82
N PRO A 3 -8.60 2.35 -6.49
CA PRO A 3 -8.06 2.92 -5.26
C PRO A 3 -8.68 2.25 -4.02
N LEU A 4 -7.87 2.12 -2.97
CA LEU A 4 -8.35 1.73 -1.64
C LEU A 4 -8.71 2.97 -0.83
N ARG A 5 -9.76 2.88 -0.02
CA ARG A 5 -10.03 3.88 1.02
C ARG A 5 -8.94 3.79 2.10
N PRO A 6 -8.63 4.87 2.84
CA PRO A 6 -7.60 4.84 3.89
C PRO A 6 -7.79 3.71 4.91
N ALA A 7 -9.02 3.46 5.35
CA ALA A 7 -9.31 2.35 6.27
C ALA A 7 -9.00 0.97 5.66
N GLU A 8 -9.23 0.78 4.36
CA GLU A 8 -8.90 -0.47 3.67
C GLU A 8 -7.39 -0.62 3.50
N ALA A 9 -6.69 0.46 3.15
CA ALA A 9 -5.23 0.49 3.05
C ALA A 9 -4.57 0.16 4.40
N LEU A 10 -5.06 0.74 5.50
CA LEU A 10 -4.56 0.45 6.85
C LEU A 10 -4.68 -1.04 7.19
N ILE A 11 -5.83 -1.66 6.94
CA ILE A 11 -6.03 -3.08 7.19
C ILE A 11 -5.07 -3.94 6.37
N GLU A 12 -4.86 -3.62 5.10
CA GLU A 12 -3.90 -4.36 4.25
C GLU A 12 -2.45 -4.15 4.71
N LEU A 13 -2.07 -2.97 5.18
CA LEU A 13 -0.74 -2.70 5.75
C LEU A 13 -0.50 -3.50 7.05
N VAL A 14 -1.49 -3.54 7.94
CA VAL A 14 -1.41 -4.30 9.19
C VAL A 14 -1.27 -5.80 8.91
N LYS A 15 -2.02 -6.35 7.94
CA LYS A 15 -1.89 -7.76 7.53
C LYS A 15 -0.48 -8.12 7.04
N ASN A 16 0.24 -7.15 6.49
CA ASN A 16 1.60 -7.32 5.99
C ASN A 16 2.67 -6.81 6.96
N SER A 17 2.28 -6.48 8.21
CA SER A 17 3.21 -6.08 9.27
C SER A 17 3.63 -7.29 10.09
N PHE A 18 4.94 -7.50 10.25
CA PHE A 18 5.49 -8.55 11.11
C PHE A 18 6.06 -7.93 12.38
N LEU A 19 5.28 -7.95 13.46
CA LEU A 19 5.64 -7.38 14.75
C LEU A 19 6.18 -8.49 15.66
N LEU A 20 7.49 -8.45 15.93
CA LEU A 20 8.19 -9.50 16.70
C LEU A 20 7.94 -9.39 18.21
N ASP A 21 7.88 -8.16 18.72
CA ASP A 21 7.68 -7.87 20.14
C ASP A 21 6.38 -7.06 20.29
N ILE A 22 5.34 -7.73 20.77
CA ILE A 22 4.02 -7.13 21.00
C ILE A 22 3.87 -6.57 22.42
N GLU A 23 4.85 -6.76 23.30
CA GLU A 23 4.84 -6.26 24.67
C GLU A 23 5.43 -4.85 24.75
N ALA A 24 6.25 -4.46 23.76
CA ALA A 24 6.74 -3.11 23.56
C ALA A 24 5.65 -2.13 23.09
N ARG A 25 4.77 -1.73 24.03
CA ARG A 25 3.61 -0.86 23.76
C ARG A 25 3.95 0.43 23.00
N ASP A 26 5.04 1.11 23.35
CA ASP A 26 5.44 2.35 22.69
C ASP A 26 5.84 2.14 21.22
N MET A 27 6.44 0.99 20.92
CA MET A 27 6.77 0.60 19.55
C MET A 27 5.50 0.31 18.74
N LEU A 28 4.53 -0.40 19.34
CA LEU A 28 3.23 -0.65 18.70
C LEU A 28 2.49 0.66 18.38
N VAL A 29 2.45 1.61 19.32
CA VAL A 29 1.80 2.90 19.09
C VAL A 29 2.42 3.62 17.90
N ARG A 30 3.76 3.74 17.87
CA ARG A 30 4.47 4.37 16.75
C ARG A 30 4.21 3.66 15.43
N HIS A 31 4.20 2.33 15.41
CA HIS A 31 3.91 1.55 14.22
C HIS A 31 2.50 1.86 13.67
N PHE A 32 1.48 1.87 14.53
CA PHE A 32 0.11 2.19 14.10
C PHE A 32 -0.05 3.65 13.64
N ASP A 33 0.63 4.60 14.28
CA ASP A 33 0.65 6.00 13.85
C ASP A 33 1.28 6.15 12.45
N ASP A 34 2.41 5.47 12.22
CA ASP A 34 3.09 5.46 10.92
C ASP A 34 2.23 4.82 9.84
N LEU A 35 1.60 3.67 10.12
CA LEU A 35 0.69 3.03 9.17
C LEU A 35 -0.53 3.90 8.86
N THR A 36 -1.06 4.63 9.84
CA THR A 36 -2.21 5.52 9.64
C THR A 36 -1.82 6.71 8.76
N ARG A 37 -0.65 7.33 9.00
CA ARG A 37 -0.11 8.39 8.14
C ARG A 37 0.11 7.90 6.72
N LEU A 38 0.68 6.70 6.57
CA LEU A 38 0.89 6.09 5.26
C LEU A 38 -0.44 5.83 4.55
N ALA A 39 -1.40 5.19 5.21
CA ALA A 39 -2.71 4.86 4.64
C ALA A 39 -3.52 6.06 4.15
N ALA A 40 -3.23 7.27 4.64
CA ALA A 40 -3.83 8.52 4.16
C ALA A 40 -3.30 8.96 2.78
N LEU A 41 -2.18 8.43 2.33
CA LEU A 41 -1.61 8.72 1.01
C LEU A 41 -2.43 8.02 -0.09
N PRO A 42 -2.73 8.69 -1.22
CA PRO A 42 -3.50 8.13 -2.33
C PRO A 42 -2.66 7.20 -3.23
N ILE A 43 -1.84 6.34 -2.63
CA ILE A 43 -0.88 5.46 -3.32
C ILE A 43 -1.27 3.97 -3.27
N TYR A 44 -2.40 3.64 -2.63
CA TYR A 44 -2.85 2.26 -2.44
C TYR A 44 -3.94 1.87 -3.42
N PHE A 45 -3.71 0.78 -4.15
CA PHE A 45 -4.62 0.28 -5.17
C PHE A 45 -4.75 -1.25 -5.09
N ARG A 46 -5.93 -1.76 -5.41
CA ARG A 46 -6.12 -3.20 -5.64
C ARG A 46 -5.45 -3.61 -6.94
N LEU A 47 -4.63 -4.65 -6.84
CA LEU A 47 -4.04 -5.35 -7.96
C LEU A 47 -4.75 -6.70 -8.11
N ASP A 48 -5.53 -6.84 -9.18
CA ASP A 48 -6.09 -8.12 -9.59
C ASP A 48 -5.11 -8.76 -10.59
N TYR A 49 -4.39 -9.78 -10.13
CA TYR A 49 -3.32 -10.41 -10.88
C TYR A 49 -3.44 -11.93 -10.72
N PRO A 50 -3.41 -12.71 -11.83
CA PRO A 50 -3.69 -14.16 -11.82
C PRO A 50 -2.64 -15.03 -11.12
N ARG A 51 -1.67 -14.44 -10.40
CA ARG A 51 -0.56 -15.14 -9.73
C ARG A 51 0.33 -15.95 -10.68
N ASP A 52 0.32 -15.62 -11.97
CA ASP A 52 1.25 -16.17 -12.96
C ASP A 52 2.54 -15.35 -13.02
N TYR A 53 3.58 -15.84 -12.36
CA TYR A 53 4.87 -15.16 -12.24
C TYR A 53 5.48 -14.69 -13.56
N LYS A 54 5.14 -15.33 -14.69
CA LYS A 54 5.60 -14.92 -16.03
C LYS A 54 5.07 -13.54 -16.42
N ALA A 55 3.93 -13.13 -15.88
CA ALA A 55 3.32 -11.83 -16.13
C ALA A 55 3.84 -10.70 -15.21
N LEU A 56 4.72 -10.98 -14.23
CA LEU A 56 5.29 -9.94 -13.37
C LEU A 56 5.94 -8.76 -14.11
N PRO A 57 6.68 -8.95 -15.23
CA PRO A 57 7.23 -7.81 -15.98
C PRO A 57 6.16 -6.86 -16.48
N ILE A 58 5.03 -7.41 -16.97
CA ILE A 58 3.89 -6.63 -17.47
C ILE A 58 3.16 -5.94 -16.31
N VAL A 59 2.95 -6.65 -15.20
CA VAL A 59 2.35 -6.09 -13.98
C VAL A 59 3.17 -4.91 -13.47
N ARG A 60 4.49 -5.06 -13.37
CA ARG A 60 5.40 -3.99 -12.95
C ARG A 60 5.28 -2.77 -13.87
N LYS A 61 5.29 -3.00 -15.19
CA LYS A 61 5.13 -1.92 -16.18
C LYS A 61 3.82 -1.17 -15.94
N ALA A 62 2.70 -1.89 -15.80
CA ALA A 62 1.39 -1.30 -15.55
C ALA A 62 1.33 -0.50 -14.23
N ILE A 63 2.01 -0.96 -13.17
CA ILE A 63 2.12 -0.22 -11.90
C ILE A 63 2.87 1.10 -12.08
N ILE A 64 4.01 1.07 -12.79
CA ILE A 64 4.82 2.27 -13.03
C ILE A 64 4.03 3.29 -13.87
N GLU A 65 3.40 2.86 -14.96
CA GLU A 65 2.59 3.72 -15.82
C GLU A 65 1.43 4.35 -15.05
N HIS A 66 0.74 3.56 -14.21
CA HIS A 66 -0.34 4.07 -13.36
C HIS A 66 0.15 5.09 -12.33
N ALA A 67 1.28 4.82 -11.66
CA ALA A 67 1.85 5.72 -10.66
C ALA A 67 2.31 7.05 -11.27
N LEU A 68 2.88 7.02 -12.49
CA LEU A 68 3.27 8.24 -13.21
C LEU A 68 2.05 9.09 -13.58
N ALA A 69 0.98 8.46 -14.10
CA ALA A 69 -0.26 9.16 -14.42
C ALA A 69 -0.92 9.81 -13.18
N ILE A 70 -0.88 9.13 -12.03
CA ILE A 70 -1.40 9.70 -10.77
C ILE A 70 -0.54 10.87 -10.26
N ARG A 71 0.79 10.78 -10.41
CA ARG A 71 1.69 11.86 -10.00
C ARG A 71 1.35 13.18 -10.70
N GLU A 72 1.02 13.12 -11.99
CA GLU A 72 0.60 14.30 -12.76
C GLU A 72 -0.70 14.91 -12.23
N ILE A 73 -1.63 14.07 -11.76
CA ILE A 73 -2.91 14.50 -11.17
C ILE A 73 -2.72 15.14 -9.78
N ILE A 74 -1.78 14.63 -8.96
CA ILE A 74 -1.54 15.16 -7.60
C ILE A 74 -0.62 16.40 -7.63
N ALA A 75 0.19 16.56 -8.68
CA ALA A 75 1.10 17.70 -8.85
C ALA A 75 0.43 18.95 -9.48
N THR A 76 -0.85 18.85 -9.87
CA THR A 76 -1.68 19.93 -10.42
C THR A 76 -2.70 20.37 -9.38
#